data_AF-A0A3M7SCU5-F1
#
_entry.id   AF-A0A3M7SCU5-F1
#
_cell.length_a   1.000
_cell.length_b   1.000
_cell.length_c   1.000
_cell.angle_alpha   90.00
_cell.angle_beta   90.00
_cell.angle_gamma   90.00
#
_symmetry.space_group_name_H-M   'P 1'
#
loop_
_entity.id
_entity.type
_entity.pdbx_description
1 polymer ?
#
loop_
_entity_poly.entity_id
_entity_poly.type
_entity_poly.pdbx_seq_one_letter_code
_entity_poly.pdbx_strand_id
1 'polypeptide(L)' 'MIKIAFLTIILALSVINSDSAYVEKPGSCPLDLTASLSGCTFFCITDDQCPENLKCCATDCGKQCAMPI' A
#
# COMPACT_ATOMS: atom_id res chain seq x y z
N MET A 1 -27.69 6.95 -26.99
CA MET A 1 -27.43 7.27 -25.56
C MET A 1 -27.00 6.03 -24.78
N ILE A 2 -27.82 4.97 -24.74
CA ILE A 2 -27.51 3.72 -24.01
C ILE A 2 -26.18 3.06 -24.44
N LYS A 3 -25.92 2.92 -25.76
CA LYS A 3 -24.66 2.35 -26.28
C LYS A 3 -23.39 3.13 -25.90
N ILE A 4 -23.50 4.46 -25.79
CA ILE A 4 -22.38 5.34 -25.40
C ILE A 4 -22.07 5.11 -23.92
N ALA A 5 -23.10 5.01 -23.08
CA ALA A 5 -22.94 4.69 -21.66
C ALA A 5 -22.30 3.31 -21.43
N PHE A 6 -22.70 2.29 -22.20
CA PHE A 6 -22.07 0.96 -22.15
C PHE A 6 -20.58 1.00 -22.49
N LEU A 7 -20.20 1.72 -23.55
CA LEU A 7 -18.80 1.83 -23.97
C LEU A 7 -17.94 2.52 -22.90
N THR A 8 -18.45 3.60 -22.29
CA THR A 8 -17.75 4.29 -21.20
C THR A 8 -17.64 3.45 -19.93
N ILE A 9 -18.67 2.64 -19.61
CA ILE A 9 -18.67 1.74 -18.45
C ILE A 9 -17.62 0.64 -18.64
N ILE A 10 -17.53 0.04 -19.83
CA ILE A 10 -16.54 -1.01 -20.14
C ILE A 10 -15.11 -0.47 -20.00
N LEU A 11 -14.84 0.75 -20.51
CA LEU A 11 -13.52 1.40 -20.36
C LEU A 11 -13.20 1.69 -18.88
N ALA A 12 -14.18 2.13 -18.10
CA ALA A 12 -14.00 2.36 -16.65
C ALA A 12 -13.72 1.05 -15.89
N LEU A 13 -14.39 -0.05 -16.25
CA LEU A 13 -14.15 -1.38 -15.67
C LEU A 13 -12.72 -1.90 -15.97
N SER A 14 -12.14 -1.56 -17.13
CA SER A 14 -10.73 -1.90 -17.41
C SER A 14 -9.73 -1.08 -16.59
N VAL A 15 -10.10 0.13 -16.12
CA VAL A 15 -9.23 1.02 -15.34
C VAL A 15 -9.19 0.67 -13.85
N ILE A 16 -10.18 -0.07 -13.34
CA ILE A 16 -10.26 -0.47 -11.91
C ILE A 16 -9.52 -1.77 -11.57
N ASN A 17 -8.82 -2.40 -12.51
CA ASN A 17 -7.92 -3.52 -12.20
C ASN A 17 -6.61 -2.98 -11.65
N SER A 18 -6.64 -2.54 -10.40
CA SER A 18 -5.45 -2.22 -9.61
C SER A 18 -4.75 -3.52 -9.22
N ASP A 19 -4.16 -4.22 -10.20
CA ASP A 19 -3.15 -5.24 -9.93
C ASP A 19 -1.87 -4.46 -9.57
N SER A 20 -1.88 -3.90 -8.35
CA SER A 20 -0.74 -3.21 -7.80
C SER A 20 0.31 -4.28 -7.53
N ALA A 21 1.12 -4.57 -8.55
CA ALA A 21 2.31 -5.40 -8.47
C ALA A 21 3.29 -4.69 -7.53
N TYR A 22 3.03 -4.86 -6.24
CA TYR A 22 3.82 -4.31 -5.17
C TYR A 22 5.21 -4.90 -5.24
N VAL A 23 6.21 -4.02 -5.29
CA VAL A 23 7.59 -4.45 -5.20
C VAL A 23 7.86 -4.81 -3.73
N GLU A 24 7.66 -6.07 -3.37
CA GLU A 24 8.07 -6.63 -2.08
C GLU A 24 9.59 -6.57 -1.96
N LYS A 25 10.10 -5.79 -0.99
CA LYS A 25 11.53 -5.80 -0.66
C LYS A 25 11.87 -7.05 0.16
N PRO A 26 13.10 -7.58 0.04
CA PRO A 26 13.51 -8.77 0.80
C PRO A 26 13.51 -8.52 2.31
N GLY A 27 13.36 -9.61 3.08
CA GLY A 27 13.29 -9.60 4.54
C GLY A 27 11.86 -9.48 5.07
N SER A 28 11.70 -9.57 6.39
CA SER A 28 10.39 -9.53 7.06
C SER A 28 10.24 -8.31 7.96
N CYS A 29 8.99 -7.92 8.23
CA CYS A 29 8.72 -6.87 9.22
C CYS A 29 9.07 -7.36 10.63
N PRO A 30 9.71 -6.52 11.46
CA PRO A 30 9.90 -6.83 12.88
C PRO A 30 8.55 -6.88 13.60
N LEU A 31 8.47 -7.69 14.66
CA LEU A 31 7.23 -7.93 15.41
C LEU A 31 6.79 -6.72 16.26
N ASP A 32 7.75 -6.04 16.89
CA ASP A 32 7.47 -4.97 17.87
C ASP A 32 7.52 -3.59 17.22
N LEU A 33 6.47 -3.24 16.47
CA LEU A 33 6.31 -1.90 15.90
C LEU A 33 5.19 -1.14 16.62
N THR A 34 5.60 -0.35 17.61
CA THR A 34 4.68 0.56 18.32
C THR A 34 4.33 1.75 17.43
N ALA A 35 3.06 2.13 17.43
CA ALA A 35 2.60 3.37 16.80
C ALA A 35 2.89 4.56 17.72
N SER A 36 3.11 5.75 17.14
CA SER A 36 3.15 6.99 17.92
C SER A 36 1.84 7.17 18.70
N LEU A 37 1.94 7.65 19.95
CA LEU A 37 0.80 7.84 20.88
C LEU A 37 -0.29 8.80 20.34
N SER A 38 -0.01 9.51 19.26
CA SER A 38 -0.91 10.46 18.59
C SER A 38 -1.64 9.83 17.39
N GLY A 39 -2.52 8.86 17.65
CA GLY A 39 -3.47 8.31 16.67
C GLY A 39 -2.88 7.37 15.58
N CYS A 40 -3.77 6.69 14.85
CA CYS A 40 -3.38 5.81 13.75
C CYS A 40 -2.74 6.60 12.61
N THR A 41 -1.51 6.26 12.22
CA THR A 41 -0.80 6.95 11.15
C THR A 41 -0.29 5.99 10.08
N PHE A 42 -0.51 6.32 8.80
CA PHE A 42 -0.10 5.53 7.65
C PHE A 42 0.91 6.33 6.82
N PHE A 43 2.20 6.17 7.11
CA PHE A 43 3.28 6.86 6.40
C PHE A 43 3.61 6.24 5.05
N CYS A 44 3.26 4.97 4.90
CA CYS A 44 3.42 4.20 3.69
C CYS A 44 2.22 3.27 3.57
N ILE A 45 1.95 2.89 2.33
CA ILE A 45 1.10 1.77 1.98
C ILE A 45 2.03 0.65 1.56
N THR A 46 3.07 1.00 0.77
CA THR A 46 3.94 0.09 0.03
C THR A 46 5.42 0.11 0.40
N ASP A 47 6.13 -0.99 0.12
CA ASP A 47 7.58 -1.08 0.30
C ASP A 47 8.32 -0.09 -0.60
N ASP A 48 7.85 0.16 -1.84
CA ASP A 48 8.48 1.10 -2.77
C ASP A 48 8.37 2.56 -2.34
N GLN A 49 7.41 2.90 -1.47
CA GLN A 49 7.31 4.22 -0.86
C GLN A 49 8.34 4.46 0.25
N CYS A 50 8.95 3.39 0.77
CA CYS A 50 9.98 3.48 1.79
C CYS A 50 11.37 3.67 1.16
N PRO A 51 12.25 4.52 1.73
CA PRO A 51 13.59 4.71 1.20
C PRO A 51 14.43 3.43 1.34
N GLU A 52 15.43 3.30 0.47
CA GLU A 52 16.43 2.22 0.51
C GLU A 52 15.80 0.82 0.63
N ASN A 53 16.24 0.01 1.60
CA ASN A 53 15.78 -1.35 1.86
C ASN A 53 14.71 -1.43 2.96
N LEU A 54 14.13 -0.31 3.40
CA LEU A 54 13.07 -0.30 4.41
C LEU A 54 11.78 -0.89 3.85
N LYS A 55 11.05 -1.66 4.67
CA LYS A 55 9.74 -2.24 4.35
C LYS A 55 8.61 -1.43 4.97
N CYS A 56 7.44 -1.41 4.33
CA CYS A 56 6.24 -0.78 4.85
C CYS A 56 5.48 -1.75 5.76
N CYS A 57 5.72 -1.61 7.05
CA CYS A 57 5.27 -2.57 8.05
C CYS A 57 4.04 -2.07 8.81
N ALA A 58 3.16 -3.01 9.15
CA ALA A 58 2.04 -2.75 10.03
C ALA A 58 2.54 -2.45 11.45
N THR A 59 1.89 -1.49 12.08
CA THR A 59 2.06 -1.15 13.50
C THR A 59 0.76 -1.45 14.24
N ASP A 60 0.74 -1.27 15.56
CA ASP A 60 -0.49 -1.36 16.36
C ASP A 60 -1.65 -0.49 15.81
N CYS A 61 -1.33 0.63 15.16
CA CYS A 61 -2.30 1.59 14.63
C CYS A 61 -1.72 2.27 13.37
N GLY A 62 -1.71 1.55 12.24
CA GLY A 62 -1.32 2.09 10.94
C GLY A 62 -0.09 1.41 10.33
N LYS A 63 0.71 2.16 9.57
CA LYS A 63 1.88 1.64 8.85
C LYS A 63 3.05 2.62 8.84
N GLN A 64 4.27 2.09 8.96
CA GLN A 64 5.50 2.88 8.87
C GLN A 64 6.62 2.11 8.17
N CYS A 65 7.62 2.85 7.68
CA CYS A 65 8.83 2.27 7.15
C CYS A 65 9.72 1.75 8.29
N ALA A 66 10.10 0.47 8.24
CA ALA A 66 10.94 -0.16 9.25
C ALA A 66 12.08 -0.95 8.60
N MET A 67 13.19 -1.11 9.34
CA MET A 67 14.29 -1.97 8.94
C MET A 67 13.82 -3.43 8.92
N PRO A 68 14.05 -4.19 7.84
CA PRO A 68 13.70 -5.60 7.79
C PRO A 68 14.62 -6.45 8.67
N ILE A 69 14.10 -7.59 9.14
CA ILE A 69 14.85 -8.67 9.80
C ILE A 69 15.02 -9.88 8.90
#